data_AF-A0A2T7CUY5-F1
#
_entry.id   AF-A0A2T7CUY5-F1
#
_cell.length_a   1.000
_cell.length_b   1.000
_cell.length_c   1.000
_cell.angle_alpha   90.00
_cell.angle_beta   90.00
_cell.angle_gamma   90.00
#
_symmetry.space_group_name_H-M   'P 1'
#
loop_
_entity.id
_entity.type
_entity.pdbx_description
1 polymer ?
#
loop_
_entity_poly.entity_id
_entity_poly.type
_entity_poly.pdbx_seq_one_letter_code
_entity_poly.pdbx_strand_id
1 'polypeptide(L)'
;MPLLLALSSLLQDLSVVRDERIVLNPHGVMHALSFYVSHFNLTRQQDASEAFLHLLISLRDEFSHCYVPHRSSLADITLSHSKVYKQREGNQPECKRWKQNLFGPFDGTIGSILSCRNCSSVLSLDFQNFQCLPLSPVLNTNGDITSGCSLVDCLKYFTVVEHLDNYHCDRCWHITAAKYLSLKSEADEEKVSKLNTCVDYGTCSCRGMFSPEGIPCSSSSRATKQLIISQCPKILCIHFLRASVSLDGEPIKHQGHISFPLLLNLSPFAGGASSIGQESGPLAMNVQRDGQQALHLYRQLNMQMSLNVIPTGGNSIHVANVDVASSSSSSLQPSPSSSRSKLCGLSAVVEHYGKCGGGHYAVYRRVASNPDPEDPGQPLAGLGKRWFYISDGHVSEVSEDDVLGAEATLLFYERL
;
A
#
# COMPACT_ATOMS: atom_id res chain seq x y z
N MET A 1 -10.55 23.45 18.74
CA MET A 1 -9.49 22.53 19.21
C MET A 1 -8.90 21.85 17.97
N PRO A 2 -7.56 21.82 17.79
CA PRO A 2 -6.91 21.08 16.70
C PRO A 2 -7.29 19.60 16.70
N LEU A 3 -7.36 18.99 15.52
CA LEU A 3 -7.72 17.58 15.34
C LEU A 3 -6.73 16.65 16.04
N LEU A 4 -5.43 16.97 15.98
CA LEU A 4 -4.39 16.19 16.65
C LEU A 4 -4.62 16.11 18.17
N LEU A 5 -4.96 17.25 18.80
CA LEU A 5 -5.21 17.29 20.24
C LEU A 5 -6.51 16.58 20.61
N ALA A 6 -7.57 16.78 19.82
CA ALA A 6 -8.85 16.11 20.00
C ALA A 6 -8.70 14.59 19.95
N LEU A 7 -8.02 14.10 18.91
CA LEU A 7 -7.80 12.67 18.68
C LEU A 7 -6.85 12.09 19.72
N SER A 8 -5.74 12.77 20.04
CA SER A 8 -4.79 12.29 21.04
C SER A 8 -5.45 12.14 22.41
N SER A 9 -6.29 13.08 22.83
CA SER A 9 -7.03 13.00 24.09
C SER A 9 -7.97 11.79 24.09
N LEU A 10 -8.77 11.62 23.03
CA LEU A 10 -9.73 10.50 22.94
C LEU A 10 -9.01 9.15 22.90
N LEU A 11 -7.92 9.03 22.14
CA LEU A 11 -7.14 7.79 22.06
C LEU A 11 -6.46 7.44 23.38
N GLN A 12 -5.98 8.44 24.13
CA GLN A 12 -5.43 8.22 25.48
C GLN A 12 -6.50 7.65 26.40
N ASP A 13 -7.69 8.25 26.44
CA ASP A 13 -8.80 7.73 27.27
C ASP A 13 -9.22 6.32 26.84
N LEU A 14 -9.29 6.04 25.54
CA LEU A 14 -9.60 4.72 24.98
C LEU A 14 -8.49 3.68 25.16
N SER A 15 -7.29 4.07 25.58
CA SER A 15 -6.17 3.15 25.82
C SER A 15 -6.12 2.61 27.25
N VAL A 16 -6.96 3.14 28.14
CA VAL A 16 -7.00 2.76 29.56
C VAL A 16 -8.13 1.77 29.80
N VAL A 17 -7.80 0.60 30.39
CA VAL A 17 -8.79 -0.35 30.90
C VAL A 17 -9.35 0.18 32.20
N ARG A 18 -10.68 0.21 32.34
CA ARG A 18 -11.38 0.68 33.53
C ARG A 18 -12.34 -0.41 34.01
N ASP A 19 -12.51 -0.51 35.32
CA ASP A 19 -13.40 -1.51 35.93
C ASP A 19 -14.88 -1.13 35.77
N GLU A 20 -15.17 0.16 35.68
CA GLU A 20 -16.52 0.68 35.44
C GLU A 20 -16.76 0.96 33.96
N ARG A 21 -18.00 0.72 33.52
CA ARG A 21 -18.44 1.06 32.15
C ARG A 21 -18.49 2.57 31.99
N ILE A 22 -17.59 3.11 31.18
CA ILE A 22 -17.55 4.53 30.81
C ILE A 22 -17.77 4.66 29.30
N VAL A 23 -18.72 5.52 28.92
CA VAL A 23 -18.98 5.87 27.52
C VAL A 23 -18.30 7.21 27.24
N LEU A 24 -17.39 7.21 26.27
CA LEU A 24 -16.68 8.41 25.84
C LEU A 24 -17.38 9.05 24.64
N ASN A 25 -17.37 10.39 24.56
CA ASN A 25 -18.00 11.13 23.49
C ASN A 25 -16.98 11.57 22.42
N PRO A 26 -17.06 11.05 21.17
CA PRO A 26 -16.13 11.41 20.11
C PRO A 26 -16.43 12.76 19.43
N HIS A 27 -17.46 13.51 19.87
CA HIS A 27 -17.92 14.74 19.21
C HIS A 27 -16.80 15.78 19.02
N GLY A 28 -15.84 15.86 19.95
CA GLY A 28 -14.68 16.74 19.81
C GLY A 28 -13.83 16.42 18.57
N VAL A 29 -13.64 15.13 18.27
CA VAL A 29 -12.93 14.65 17.08
C VAL A 29 -13.79 14.85 15.83
N MET A 30 -15.08 14.50 15.89
CA MET A 30 -16.01 14.68 14.76
C MET A 30 -16.08 16.14 14.30
N HIS A 31 -16.25 17.06 15.26
CA HIS A 31 -16.30 18.48 15.00
C HIS A 31 -14.96 19.01 14.47
N ALA A 32 -13.83 18.58 15.03
CA ALA A 32 -12.51 18.97 14.53
C ALA A 32 -12.27 18.47 13.08
N LEU A 33 -12.67 17.23 12.77
CA LEU A 33 -12.53 16.65 11.44
C LEU A 33 -13.37 17.38 10.37
N SER A 34 -14.56 17.86 10.72
CA SER A 34 -15.44 18.58 9.79
C SER A 34 -14.85 19.87 9.21
N PHE A 35 -13.83 20.46 9.85
CA PHE A 35 -13.11 21.62 9.29
C PHE A 35 -12.20 21.25 8.11
N TYR A 36 -11.76 19.99 8.05
CA TYR A 36 -10.90 19.49 6.98
C TYR A 36 -11.70 18.79 5.88
N VAL A 37 -12.77 18.08 6.27
CA VAL A 37 -13.57 17.26 5.36
C VAL A 37 -15.06 17.56 5.56
N SER A 38 -15.51 18.71 5.06
CA SER A 38 -16.87 19.23 5.31
C SER A 38 -18.00 18.36 4.73
N HIS A 39 -17.72 17.57 3.69
CA HIS A 39 -18.67 16.65 3.08
C HIS A 39 -18.77 15.30 3.83
N PHE A 40 -17.80 14.97 4.68
CA PHE A 40 -17.74 13.71 5.41
C PHE A 40 -18.39 13.87 6.79
N ASN A 41 -19.70 13.68 6.83
CA ASN A 41 -20.48 13.86 8.06
C ASN A 41 -20.64 12.54 8.82
N LEU A 42 -19.89 12.42 9.92
CA LEU A 42 -19.94 11.28 10.85
C LEU A 42 -21.25 11.16 11.66
N THR A 43 -22.21 12.10 11.51
CA THR A 43 -23.58 11.93 12.05
C THR A 43 -24.49 11.12 11.13
N ARG A 44 -24.02 10.76 9.93
CA ARG A 44 -24.66 9.84 8.99
C ARG A 44 -23.84 8.55 8.92
N GLN A 45 -24.42 7.48 8.36
CA GLN A 45 -23.67 6.26 8.06
C GLN A 45 -22.57 6.57 7.04
N GLN A 46 -21.35 6.12 7.33
CA GLN A 46 -20.16 6.30 6.50
C GLN A 46 -19.35 5.02 6.46
N ASP A 47 -18.45 4.90 5.49
CA ASP A 47 -17.50 3.79 5.43
C ASP A 47 -16.35 4.00 6.43
N ALA A 48 -16.01 2.95 7.19
CA ALA A 48 -14.97 3.01 8.21
C ALA A 48 -13.56 3.18 7.62
N SER A 49 -13.32 2.61 6.43
CA SER A 49 -12.03 2.74 5.74
C SER A 49 -11.84 4.16 5.19
N GLU A 50 -12.93 4.77 4.69
CA GLU A 50 -12.95 6.17 4.25
C GLU A 50 -12.75 7.13 5.43
N ALA A 51 -13.45 6.91 6.55
CA ALA A 51 -13.25 7.67 7.79
C ALA A 51 -11.79 7.64 8.26
N PHE A 52 -11.18 6.46 8.22
CA PHE A 52 -9.79 6.26 8.61
C PHE A 52 -8.82 7.04 7.71
N LEU A 53 -9.01 6.99 6.38
CA LEU A 53 -8.19 7.74 5.44
C LEU A 53 -8.36 9.25 5.62
N HIS A 54 -9.59 9.75 5.73
CA HIS A 54 -9.84 11.16 6.00
C HIS A 54 -9.15 11.62 7.27
N LEU A 55 -9.24 10.84 8.36
CA LEU A 55 -8.55 11.16 9.61
C LEU A 55 -7.04 11.30 9.42
N LEU A 56 -6.40 10.33 8.74
CA LEU A 56 -4.95 10.36 8.50
C LEU A 56 -4.52 11.53 7.61
N ILE A 57 -5.30 11.84 6.57
CA ILE A 57 -4.99 12.93 5.66
C ILE A 57 -5.18 14.29 6.36
N SER A 58 -6.26 14.46 7.11
CA SER A 58 -6.50 15.70 7.88
C SER A 58 -5.42 15.92 8.95
N LEU A 59 -4.94 14.86 9.61
CA LEU A 59 -3.80 14.97 10.52
C LEU A 59 -2.55 15.42 9.77
N ARG A 60 -2.25 14.81 8.61
CA ARG A 60 -1.09 15.20 7.79
C ARG A 60 -1.18 16.65 7.33
N ASP A 61 -2.36 17.10 6.93
CA ASP A 61 -2.62 18.48 6.57
C ASP A 61 -2.39 19.43 7.76
N GLU A 62 -2.95 19.11 8.94
CA GLU A 62 -2.73 19.88 10.17
C GLU A 62 -1.23 19.97 10.53
N PHE A 63 -0.49 18.86 10.40
CA PHE A 63 0.96 18.83 10.60
C PHE A 63 1.73 19.67 9.59
N SER A 64 1.33 19.67 8.31
CA SER A 64 2.01 20.44 7.27
C SER A 64 1.97 21.95 7.55
N HIS A 65 0.87 22.43 8.13
CA HIS A 65 0.69 23.82 8.54
C HIS A 65 1.46 24.21 9.81
N CYS A 66 2.06 23.25 10.52
CA CYS A 66 2.97 23.48 11.63
C CYS A 66 4.45 23.47 11.21
N TYR A 67 4.75 23.16 9.94
CA TYR A 67 6.10 23.07 9.43
C TYR A 67 6.57 24.38 8.80
N VAL A 68 7.75 24.84 9.20
CA VAL A 68 8.48 25.93 8.54
C VAL A 68 9.72 25.32 7.89
N PRO A 69 9.85 25.33 6.55
CA PRO A 69 11.12 25.00 5.90
C PRO A 69 12.21 25.92 6.43
N HIS A 70 13.40 25.41 6.72
CA HIS A 70 14.48 26.19 7.34
C HIS A 70 15.09 27.29 6.43
N ARG A 71 14.39 27.71 5.37
CA ARG A 71 14.74 28.83 4.48
C ARG A 71 13.50 29.52 3.89
N SER A 72 12.49 29.79 4.70
CA SER A 72 11.48 30.78 4.32
C SER A 72 12.11 32.18 4.40
N SER A 73 12.00 32.95 3.32
CA SER A 73 12.46 34.34 3.27
C SER A 73 11.76 35.16 4.36
N LEU A 74 12.35 36.25 4.83
CA LEU A 74 11.71 37.20 5.76
C LEU A 74 10.31 37.68 5.27
N ALA A 75 10.05 37.57 3.96
CA ALA A 75 8.75 37.86 3.35
C ALA A 75 7.61 36.89 3.74
N ASP A 76 7.92 35.66 4.18
CA ASP A 76 6.90 34.65 4.51
C ASP A 76 6.34 34.83 5.94
N ILE A 77 6.99 35.67 6.77
CA ILE A 77 6.63 35.89 8.17
C ILE A 77 5.37 36.77 8.31
N THR A 78 5.06 37.59 7.31
CA THR A 78 3.90 38.52 7.34
C THR A 78 2.58 37.87 6.91
N LEU A 79 2.59 36.64 6.39
CA LEU A 79 1.39 35.99 5.84
C LEU A 79 0.61 35.11 6.82
N SER A 80 1.09 34.91 8.05
CA SER A 80 0.45 33.98 8.99
C SER A 80 0.27 34.57 10.39
N HIS A 81 -0.96 34.96 10.71
CA HIS A 81 -1.36 35.35 12.06
C HIS A 81 -1.23 34.14 13.01
N SER A 82 -0.29 34.26 13.95
CA SER A 82 -0.22 33.53 15.23
C SER A 82 -0.33 32.00 15.18
N LYS A 83 0.80 31.32 15.00
CA LYS A 83 1.02 29.93 15.42
C LYS A 83 2.30 29.84 16.24
N VAL A 84 2.27 29.06 17.32
CA VAL A 84 3.39 28.94 18.28
C VAL A 84 4.59 28.29 17.59
N TYR A 85 5.62 29.09 17.33
CA TYR A 85 6.88 28.64 16.75
C TYR A 85 7.77 28.04 17.83
N LYS A 86 7.95 26.71 17.85
CA LYS A 86 9.07 26.10 18.56
C LYS A 86 10.28 26.06 17.62
N GLN A 87 11.13 27.07 17.73
CA GLN A 87 12.52 26.97 17.25
C GLN A 87 13.21 25.91 18.11
N ARG A 88 13.86 24.87 17.55
CA ARG A 88 14.84 24.10 18.35
C ARG A 88 15.79 23.14 17.64
N GLU A 89 16.84 22.91 18.43
CA GLU A 89 18.17 22.35 18.25
C GLU A 89 18.24 20.86 17.88
N GLY A 90 19.16 20.52 16.97
CA GLY A 90 19.60 19.14 16.75
C GLY A 90 20.26 18.89 15.38
N ASN A 91 21.43 18.22 15.38
CA ASN A 91 22.24 17.85 14.20
C ASN A 91 21.68 16.64 13.39
N GLN A 92 20.37 16.38 13.40
CA GLN A 92 19.81 15.27 12.59
C GLN A 92 19.80 15.68 11.09
N PRO A 93 20.28 14.83 10.16
CA PRO A 93 20.21 15.14 8.74
C PRO A 93 18.75 15.32 8.32
N GLU A 94 18.46 16.41 7.61
CA GLU A 94 17.09 16.80 7.26
C GLU A 94 16.30 15.64 6.65
N CYS A 95 16.91 14.80 5.81
CA CYS A 95 16.26 13.65 5.17
C CYS A 95 15.71 12.59 6.16
N LYS A 96 16.37 12.34 7.30
CA LYS A 96 15.85 11.45 8.34
C LYS A 96 14.67 12.09 9.07
N ARG A 97 14.71 13.41 9.25
CA ARG A 97 13.61 14.19 9.84
C ARG A 97 12.39 14.24 8.92
N TRP A 98 12.57 14.50 7.62
CA TRP A 98 11.51 14.40 6.61
C TRP A 98 10.87 13.02 6.60
N LYS A 99 11.68 11.94 6.65
CA LYS A 99 11.17 10.57 6.75
C LYS A 99 10.36 10.31 8.03
N GLN A 100 10.76 10.86 9.17
CA GLN A 100 10.01 10.72 10.44
C GLN A 100 8.74 11.56 10.49
N ASN A 101 8.69 12.68 9.77
CA ASN A 101 7.58 13.63 9.80
C ASN A 101 6.54 13.41 8.68
N LEU A 102 6.93 12.85 7.53
CA LEU A 102 5.99 12.53 6.43
C LEU A 102 5.32 11.17 6.59
N PHE A 103 6.05 10.18 7.14
CA PHE A 103 5.60 8.81 7.22
C PHE A 103 5.13 8.50 8.65
N GLY A 104 3.82 8.35 8.80
CA GLY A 104 3.17 7.86 9.99
C GLY A 104 3.34 6.35 10.16
N PRO A 105 2.82 5.78 11.26
CA PRO A 105 2.96 4.36 11.57
C PRO A 105 2.28 3.44 10.55
N PHE A 106 1.31 3.96 9.80
CA PHE A 106 0.53 3.24 8.79
C PHE A 106 1.12 3.30 7.38
N ASP A 107 2.09 4.17 7.11
CA ASP A 107 2.62 4.33 5.76
C ASP A 107 3.52 3.15 5.37
N GLY A 108 3.05 2.36 4.41
CA GLY A 108 3.80 1.32 3.70
C GLY A 108 4.02 1.69 2.24
N THR A 109 4.80 0.88 1.53
CA THR A 109 5.10 1.08 0.11
C THR A 109 4.91 -0.22 -0.67
N ILE A 110 4.12 -0.15 -1.74
CA ILE A 110 3.97 -1.18 -2.76
C ILE A 110 4.95 -0.87 -3.90
N GLY A 111 5.73 -1.87 -4.31
CA GLY A 111 6.47 -1.84 -5.56
C GLY A 111 5.64 -2.49 -6.68
N SER A 112 5.59 -1.87 -7.85
CA SER A 112 4.97 -2.38 -9.06
C SER A 112 6.06 -2.62 -10.10
N ILE A 113 6.33 -3.89 -10.38
CA ILE A 113 7.36 -4.31 -11.32
C ILE A 113 6.67 -4.70 -12.62
N LEU A 114 7.02 -4.04 -13.73
CA LEU A 114 6.55 -4.38 -15.06
C LEU A 114 7.74 -4.83 -15.91
N SER A 115 7.67 -6.02 -16.50
CA SER A 115 8.76 -6.60 -17.29
C SER A 115 8.25 -7.17 -18.62
N CYS A 116 9.04 -7.01 -19.68
CA CYS A 116 8.73 -7.59 -20.98
C CYS A 116 9.10 -9.08 -21.00
N ARG A 117 8.19 -9.95 -21.43
CA ARG A 117 8.47 -11.39 -21.57
C ARG A 117 9.26 -11.74 -22.82
N ASN A 118 9.20 -10.87 -23.84
CA ASN A 118 9.86 -11.13 -25.11
C ASN A 118 11.37 -10.86 -25.03
N CYS A 119 11.79 -9.78 -24.37
CA CYS A 119 13.20 -9.39 -24.26
C CYS A 119 13.74 -9.38 -22.81
N SER A 120 12.94 -9.77 -21.83
CA SER A 120 13.29 -9.83 -20.40
C SER A 120 13.74 -8.49 -19.78
N SER A 121 13.50 -7.35 -20.45
CA SER A 121 13.79 -6.04 -19.87
C SER A 121 12.74 -5.65 -18.83
N VAL A 122 13.17 -5.02 -17.75
CA VAL A 122 12.29 -4.25 -16.88
C VAL A 122 11.81 -3.02 -17.65
N LEU A 123 10.48 -2.87 -17.75
CA LEU A 123 9.81 -1.80 -18.47
C LEU A 123 9.50 -0.62 -17.55
N SER A 124 9.03 -0.91 -16.33
CA SER A 124 8.82 0.09 -15.28
C SER A 124 9.03 -0.52 -13.90
N LEU A 125 9.47 0.32 -12.98
CA LEU A 125 9.55 0.03 -11.55
C LEU A 125 8.98 1.22 -10.79
N ASP A 126 7.72 1.10 -10.37
CA ASP A 126 6.99 2.17 -9.70
C ASP A 126 6.81 1.86 -8.23
N PHE A 127 6.85 2.89 -7.38
CA PHE A 127 6.59 2.75 -5.96
C PHE A 127 5.40 3.63 -5.56
N GLN A 128 4.42 3.03 -4.88
CA GLN A 128 3.22 3.70 -4.41
C GLN A 128 3.08 3.53 -2.90
N ASN A 129 2.84 4.62 -2.19
CA ASN A 129 2.56 4.56 -0.75
C ASN A 129 1.12 4.13 -0.49
N PHE A 130 0.91 3.42 0.61
CA PHE A 130 -0.42 3.07 1.11
C PHE A 130 -0.48 3.26 2.63
N GLN A 131 -1.64 3.66 3.14
CA GLN A 131 -1.95 3.67 4.59
C GLN A 131 -2.86 2.50 4.99
N CYS A 132 -3.61 1.98 4.03
CA CYS A 132 -4.49 0.83 4.15
C CYS A 132 -4.33 -0.02 2.91
N LEU A 133 -4.05 -1.32 3.08
CA LEU A 133 -3.83 -2.25 1.98
C LEU A 133 -5.17 -2.86 1.53
N PRO A 134 -5.70 -2.48 0.35
CA PRO A 134 -6.93 -3.07 -0.15
C PRO A 134 -6.66 -4.47 -0.70
N LEU A 135 -7.39 -5.46 -0.21
CA LEU A 135 -7.32 -6.83 -0.69
C LEU A 135 -8.69 -7.29 -1.20
N SER A 136 -8.71 -7.82 -2.41
CA SER A 136 -9.89 -8.47 -2.97
C SER A 136 -10.00 -9.90 -2.41
N PRO A 137 -11.14 -10.27 -1.79
CA PRO A 137 -11.41 -11.65 -1.42
C PRO A 137 -11.46 -12.56 -2.66
N VAL A 138 -11.14 -13.84 -2.47
CA VAL A 138 -11.29 -14.84 -3.53
C VAL A 138 -12.76 -15.27 -3.60
N LEU A 139 -13.44 -14.94 -4.69
CA LEU A 139 -14.87 -15.20 -4.87
C LEU A 139 -15.14 -16.53 -5.58
N ASN A 140 -16.26 -17.17 -5.26
CA ASN A 140 -16.76 -18.35 -5.93
C ASN A 140 -17.61 -17.97 -7.16
N THR A 141 -18.15 -18.97 -7.87
CA THR A 141 -19.01 -18.76 -9.05
C THR A 141 -20.28 -17.97 -8.77
N ASN A 142 -20.73 -17.96 -7.52
CA ASN A 142 -21.96 -17.29 -7.10
C ASN A 142 -21.70 -15.85 -6.62
N GLY A 143 -20.43 -15.40 -6.60
CA GLY A 143 -20.05 -14.08 -6.11
C GLY A 143 -19.88 -13.98 -4.59
N ASP A 144 -19.98 -15.08 -3.85
CA ASP A 144 -19.67 -15.12 -2.42
C ASP A 144 -18.20 -15.44 -2.18
N ILE A 145 -17.70 -15.15 -0.97
CA ILE A 145 -16.33 -15.49 -0.61
C ILE A 145 -16.19 -17.01 -0.57
N THR A 146 -15.14 -17.51 -1.24
CA THR A 146 -14.89 -18.95 -1.37
C THR A 146 -14.68 -19.57 0.02
N SER A 147 -15.33 -20.72 0.27
CA SER A 147 -15.13 -21.46 1.52
C SER A 147 -13.64 -21.80 1.69
N GLY A 148 -13.08 -21.48 2.86
CA GLY A 148 -11.65 -21.65 3.14
C GLY A 148 -10.75 -20.52 2.65
N CYS A 149 -11.29 -19.41 2.13
CA CYS A 149 -10.51 -18.23 1.80
C CYS A 149 -9.75 -17.72 3.03
N SER A 150 -8.45 -17.47 2.88
CA SER A 150 -7.61 -16.91 3.94
C SER A 150 -7.01 -15.56 3.54
N LEU A 151 -6.65 -14.75 4.54
CA LEU A 151 -5.87 -13.53 4.34
C LEU A 151 -4.58 -13.80 3.55
N VAL A 152 -3.95 -14.95 3.80
CA VAL A 152 -2.73 -15.37 3.10
C VAL A 152 -3.02 -15.58 1.61
N ASP A 153 -4.18 -16.14 1.25
CA ASP A 153 -4.57 -16.32 -0.15
C ASP A 153 -4.91 -14.98 -0.81
N CYS A 154 -5.56 -14.06 -0.10
CA CYS A 154 -5.78 -12.70 -0.59
C CYS A 154 -4.45 -11.97 -0.86
N LEU A 155 -3.44 -12.12 0.01
CA LEU A 155 -2.10 -11.55 -0.18
C LEU A 155 -1.35 -12.21 -1.35
N LYS A 156 -1.47 -13.54 -1.51
CA LYS A 156 -0.93 -14.25 -2.68
C LYS A 156 -1.56 -13.73 -3.97
N TYR A 157 -2.89 -13.59 -3.98
CA TYR A 157 -3.61 -13.05 -5.13
C TYR A 157 -3.17 -11.61 -5.43
N PHE A 158 -3.00 -10.76 -4.40
CA PHE A 158 -2.52 -9.39 -4.56
C PHE A 158 -1.10 -9.29 -5.13
N THR A 159 -0.22 -10.24 -4.81
CA THR A 159 1.21 -10.26 -5.22
C THR A 159 1.51 -11.22 -6.37
N VAL A 160 0.48 -11.81 -6.98
CA VAL A 160 0.62 -12.75 -8.08
C VAL A 160 1.20 -12.04 -9.32
N VAL A 161 1.95 -12.79 -10.12
CA VAL A 161 2.43 -12.30 -11.41
C VAL A 161 1.25 -12.28 -12.41
N GLU A 162 0.78 -11.09 -12.73
CA GLU A 162 -0.19 -10.84 -13.78
C GLU A 162 0.49 -10.95 -15.15
N HIS A 163 -0.18 -11.60 -16.11
CA HIS A 163 0.28 -11.70 -17.49
C HIS A 163 -0.53 -10.73 -18.35
N LEU A 164 0.18 -9.83 -19.03
CA LEU A 164 -0.40 -8.80 -19.89
C LEU A 164 -0.07 -9.10 -21.34
N ASP A 165 -1.11 -9.18 -22.17
CA ASP A 165 -0.97 -9.28 -23.62
C ASP A 165 -1.07 -7.90 -24.27
N ASN A 166 -0.56 -7.79 -25.49
CA ASN A 166 -0.62 -6.55 -26.28
C ASN A 166 0.07 -5.33 -25.64
N TYR A 167 1.13 -5.55 -24.89
CA TYR A 167 1.94 -4.49 -24.30
C TYR A 167 2.95 -3.92 -25.32
N HIS A 168 3.16 -2.60 -25.30
CA HIS A 168 4.16 -1.96 -26.15
C HIS A 168 5.53 -1.95 -25.48
N CYS A 169 6.48 -2.74 -26.00
CA CYS A 169 7.85 -2.72 -25.51
C CYS A 169 8.75 -2.01 -26.53
N ASP A 170 9.28 -0.85 -26.15
CA ASP A 170 10.16 -0.07 -27.01
C ASP A 170 11.43 -0.83 -27.38
N ARG A 171 12.02 -1.59 -26.45
CA ARG A 171 13.19 -2.43 -26.76
C ARG A 171 12.90 -3.49 -27.81
N CYS A 172 11.75 -4.16 -27.73
CA CYS A 172 11.32 -5.12 -28.76
C CYS A 172 11.06 -4.43 -30.09
N TRP A 173 10.50 -3.22 -30.06
CA TRP A 173 10.33 -2.40 -31.25
C TRP A 173 11.69 -2.04 -31.88
N HIS A 174 12.70 -1.61 -31.10
CA HIS A 174 14.06 -1.31 -31.59
C HIS A 174 14.70 -2.53 -32.26
N ILE A 175 14.66 -3.68 -31.60
CA ILE A 175 15.20 -4.94 -32.15
C ILE A 175 14.53 -5.29 -33.47
N THR A 176 13.22 -5.11 -33.57
CA THR A 176 12.47 -5.46 -34.78
C THR A 176 12.72 -4.45 -35.91
N ALA A 177 12.76 -3.16 -35.59
CA ALA A 177 13.04 -2.09 -36.54
C ALA A 177 14.47 -2.21 -37.10
N ALA A 178 15.46 -2.50 -36.25
CA ALA A 178 16.84 -2.71 -36.67
C ALA A 178 16.96 -3.90 -37.64
N LYS A 179 16.36 -5.05 -37.29
CA LYS A 179 16.33 -6.24 -38.16
C LYS A 179 15.67 -5.95 -39.51
N TYR A 180 14.57 -5.22 -39.51
CA TYR A 180 13.85 -4.86 -40.73
C TYR A 180 14.70 -3.95 -41.65
N LEU A 181 15.39 -2.96 -41.09
CA LEU A 181 16.29 -2.09 -41.84
C LEU A 181 17.49 -2.84 -42.40
N SER A 182 18.06 -3.79 -41.67
CA SER A 182 19.16 -4.63 -42.15
C SER A 182 18.78 -5.57 -43.30
N LEU A 183 17.49 -5.85 -43.50
CA LEU A 183 16.99 -6.72 -44.58
C LEU A 183 16.60 -5.96 -45.85
N LYS A 184 16.60 -4.61 -45.83
CA LYS A 184 16.31 -3.81 -47.03
C LYS A 184 17.51 -3.80 -47.98
N SER A 185 17.22 -3.66 -49.29
CA SER A 185 18.22 -3.61 -50.36
C SER A 185 19.21 -2.45 -50.22
N GLU A 186 18.77 -1.33 -49.63
CA GLU A 186 19.62 -0.23 -49.19
C GLU A 186 19.48 -0.14 -47.66
N ALA A 187 20.43 -0.75 -46.95
CA ALA A 187 20.47 -0.71 -45.50
C ALA A 187 20.91 0.67 -45.02
N ASP A 188 20.06 1.35 -44.26
CA ASP A 188 20.42 2.59 -43.58
C ASP A 188 21.23 2.26 -42.32
N GLU A 189 22.54 2.07 -42.49
CA GLU A 189 23.46 1.65 -41.43
C GLU A 189 23.47 2.62 -40.24
N GLU A 190 23.26 3.91 -40.48
CA GLU A 190 23.19 4.92 -39.43
C GLU A 190 21.96 4.70 -38.53
N LYS A 191 20.78 4.47 -39.13
CA LYS A 191 19.56 4.16 -38.39
C LYS A 191 19.68 2.84 -37.63
N VAL A 192 20.27 1.81 -38.23
CA VAL A 192 20.49 0.50 -37.58
C VAL A 192 21.42 0.66 -36.37
N SER A 193 22.55 1.36 -36.54
CA SER A 193 23.49 1.63 -35.46
C SER A 193 22.81 2.35 -34.29
N LYS A 194 22.09 3.44 -34.59
CA LYS A 194 21.38 4.23 -33.58
C LYS A 194 20.32 3.42 -32.81
N LEU A 195 19.59 2.53 -33.48
CA LEU A 195 18.62 1.65 -32.81
C LEU A 195 19.30 0.62 -31.90
N ASN A 196 20.44 0.07 -32.32
CA ASN A 196 21.19 -0.92 -31.54
C ASN A 196 21.90 -0.31 -30.32
N THR A 197 22.32 0.96 -30.40
CA THR A 197 23.00 1.67 -29.31
C THR A 197 22.05 2.44 -28.40
N CYS A 198 20.76 2.56 -28.75
CA CYS A 198 19.77 3.24 -27.92
C CYS A 198 19.59 2.48 -26.60
N VAL A 199 19.77 3.17 -25.47
CA VAL A 199 19.57 2.63 -24.11
C VAL A 199 18.31 3.18 -23.44
N ASP A 200 17.78 4.31 -23.92
CA ASP A 200 16.63 5.02 -23.36
C ASP A 200 15.30 4.52 -23.95
N TYR A 201 15.05 3.22 -23.83
CA TYR A 201 13.92 2.58 -24.51
C TYR A 201 12.58 3.28 -24.21
N GLY A 202 12.33 3.75 -22.98
CA GLY A 202 11.04 4.37 -22.60
C GLY A 202 10.87 5.87 -22.92
N THR A 203 11.93 6.59 -23.34
CA THR A 203 11.88 8.06 -23.57
C THR A 203 12.53 8.49 -24.89
N CYS A 204 13.11 7.55 -25.64
CA CYS A 204 13.78 7.87 -26.88
C CYS A 204 12.79 8.29 -27.99
N SER A 205 13.26 9.16 -28.88
CA SER A 205 12.52 9.63 -30.05
C SER A 205 12.77 8.78 -31.31
N CYS A 206 13.38 7.60 -31.18
CA CYS A 206 13.79 6.74 -32.29
C CYS A 206 12.63 6.37 -33.24
N ARG A 207 11.40 6.31 -32.72
CA ARG A 207 10.20 6.05 -33.53
C ARG A 207 9.85 7.18 -34.49
N GLY A 208 10.17 8.42 -34.14
CA GLY A 208 9.98 9.58 -35.02
C GLY A 208 10.92 9.60 -36.24
N MET A 209 11.90 8.69 -36.30
CA MET A 209 12.78 8.53 -37.46
C MET A 209 12.13 7.75 -38.62
N PHE A 210 10.92 7.23 -38.43
CA PHE A 210 10.21 6.40 -39.40
C PHE A 210 8.96 7.11 -39.90
N SER A 211 8.68 6.99 -41.20
CA SER A 211 7.40 7.43 -41.76
C SER A 211 6.25 6.57 -41.21
N PRO A 212 5.02 7.11 -41.08
CA PRO A 212 3.85 6.38 -40.54
C PRO A 212 3.54 5.05 -41.26
N GLU A 213 3.97 4.93 -42.51
CA GLU A 213 3.73 3.78 -43.40
C GLU A 213 4.90 2.76 -43.41
N GLY A 214 6.00 3.04 -42.70
CA GLY A 214 7.30 2.41 -42.96
C GLY A 214 7.63 1.10 -42.21
N ILE A 215 6.95 0.79 -41.09
CA ILE A 215 7.19 -0.46 -40.32
C ILE A 215 5.84 -1.13 -40.00
N PRO A 216 5.55 -2.33 -40.54
CA PRO A 216 4.29 -3.05 -40.29
C PRO A 216 4.21 -3.66 -38.87
N CYS A 217 5.22 -3.49 -38.04
CA CYS A 217 5.33 -4.16 -36.76
C CYS A 217 4.67 -3.34 -35.63
N SER A 218 3.36 -3.51 -35.45
CA SER A 218 2.79 -3.44 -34.10
C SER A 218 3.26 -4.69 -33.34
N SER A 219 4.49 -4.68 -32.83
CA SER A 219 4.96 -5.77 -31.97
C SER A 219 4.23 -5.68 -30.64
N SER A 220 2.99 -6.19 -30.60
CA SER A 220 2.33 -6.56 -29.36
C SER A 220 3.26 -7.54 -28.65
N SER A 221 3.89 -7.03 -27.60
CA SER A 221 4.74 -7.82 -26.73
C SER A 221 3.89 -8.33 -25.58
N ARG A 222 4.34 -9.41 -24.96
CA ARG A 222 3.76 -9.88 -23.70
C ARG A 222 4.56 -9.26 -22.56
N ALA A 223 3.88 -8.86 -21.50
CA ALA A 223 4.51 -8.35 -20.29
C ALA A 223 4.03 -9.13 -19.07
N THR A 224 4.80 -9.06 -17.99
CA THR A 224 4.40 -9.49 -16.66
C THR A 224 4.37 -8.28 -15.74
N LYS A 225 3.32 -8.18 -14.93
CA LYS A 225 3.22 -7.18 -13.88
C LYS A 225 3.09 -7.89 -12.54
N GLN A 226 3.85 -7.43 -11.55
CA GLN A 226 3.81 -7.97 -10.20
C GLN A 226 3.82 -6.84 -9.18
N LEU A 227 2.97 -6.96 -8.17
CA LEU A 227 3.02 -6.10 -6.99
C LEU A 227 3.79 -6.79 -5.86
N ILE A 228 4.59 -6.03 -5.13
CA ILE A 228 5.32 -6.48 -3.95
C ILE A 228 5.15 -5.50 -2.81
N ILE A 229 5.15 -5.97 -1.56
CA ILE A 229 5.18 -5.11 -0.39
C ILE A 229 6.64 -4.72 -0.11
N SER A 230 7.10 -3.65 -0.75
CA SER A 230 8.50 -3.18 -0.66
C SER A 230 8.85 -2.74 0.76
N GLN A 231 7.98 -1.96 1.39
CA GLN A 231 8.14 -1.50 2.77
C GLN A 231 6.86 -1.80 3.57
N CYS A 232 7.01 -2.59 4.63
CA CYS A 232 5.91 -2.86 5.56
C CYS A 232 5.79 -1.70 6.57
N PRO A 233 4.55 -1.21 6.84
CA PRO A 233 4.33 -0.19 7.86
C PRO A 233 4.59 -0.74 9.27
N LYS A 234 4.64 0.15 10.27
CA LYS A 234 4.72 -0.26 11.70
C LYS A 234 3.39 -0.89 12.14
N ILE A 235 2.28 -0.31 11.68
CA ILE A 235 0.93 -0.82 11.86
C ILE A 235 0.36 -1.06 10.45
N LEU A 236 0.15 -2.32 10.10
CA LEU A 236 -0.47 -2.71 8.85
C LEU A 236 -1.98 -2.70 9.01
N CYS A 237 -2.64 -1.79 8.30
CA CYS A 237 -4.09 -1.80 8.09
C CYS A 237 -4.39 -2.53 6.78
N ILE A 238 -5.28 -3.53 6.83
CA ILE A 238 -5.76 -4.30 5.67
C ILE A 238 -7.26 -4.07 5.55
N HIS A 239 -7.72 -3.76 4.35
CA HIS A 239 -9.13 -3.61 4.03
C HIS A 239 -9.55 -4.71 3.05
N PHE A 240 -10.47 -5.57 3.46
CA PHE A 240 -11.11 -6.51 2.56
C PHE A 240 -12.21 -5.81 1.77
N LEU A 241 -12.06 -5.79 0.44
CA LEU A 241 -13.03 -5.20 -0.48
C LEU A 241 -14.27 -6.08 -0.58
N ARG A 242 -15.14 -5.98 0.43
CA ARG A 242 -16.39 -6.74 0.55
C ARG A 242 -17.55 -6.14 -0.24
N ALA A 243 -17.35 -5.05 -0.96
CA ALA A 243 -18.38 -4.45 -1.81
C ALA A 243 -17.90 -4.36 -3.25
N SER A 244 -18.77 -4.70 -4.19
CA SER A 244 -18.56 -4.49 -5.63
C SER A 244 -19.87 -4.12 -6.31
N VAL A 245 -19.81 -3.91 -7.62
CA VAL A 245 -20.97 -3.60 -8.46
C VAL A 245 -21.21 -4.79 -9.37
N SER A 246 -22.43 -5.31 -9.36
CA SER A 246 -22.85 -6.39 -10.25
C SER A 246 -22.93 -5.93 -11.71
N LEU A 247 -23.04 -6.87 -12.65
CA LEU A 247 -23.21 -6.56 -14.08
C LEU A 247 -24.44 -5.70 -14.37
N ASP A 248 -25.47 -5.78 -13.51
CA ASP A 248 -26.70 -4.98 -13.61
C ASP A 248 -26.55 -3.57 -13.03
N GLY A 249 -25.36 -3.22 -12.49
CA GLY A 249 -25.10 -1.92 -11.87
C GLY A 249 -25.50 -1.85 -10.39
N GLU A 250 -26.04 -2.92 -9.82
CA GLU A 250 -26.48 -2.96 -8.43
C GLU A 250 -25.30 -3.23 -7.47
N PRO A 251 -25.21 -2.52 -6.34
CA PRO A 251 -24.15 -2.73 -5.35
C PRO A 251 -24.38 -4.03 -4.58
N ILE A 252 -23.36 -4.90 -4.55
CA ILE A 252 -23.39 -6.21 -3.88
C ILE A 252 -22.35 -6.27 -2.76
N LYS A 253 -22.75 -6.87 -1.64
CA LYS A 253 -21.84 -7.16 -0.52
C LYS A 253 -21.48 -8.63 -0.54
N HIS A 254 -20.19 -8.92 -0.65
CA HIS A 254 -19.63 -10.26 -0.57
C HIS A 254 -19.66 -10.74 0.88
N GLN A 255 -20.49 -11.75 1.12
CA GLN A 255 -20.61 -12.41 2.42
C GLN A 255 -19.61 -13.57 2.51
N GLY A 256 -19.28 -13.94 3.74
CA GLY A 256 -18.45 -15.10 4.03
C GLY A 256 -17.19 -14.74 4.81
N HIS A 257 -16.73 -15.73 5.56
CA HIS A 257 -15.56 -15.61 6.41
C HIS A 257 -14.27 -15.70 5.58
N ILE A 258 -13.36 -14.74 5.81
CA ILE A 258 -11.96 -14.81 5.39
C ILE A 258 -11.16 -15.12 6.65
N SER A 259 -10.52 -16.29 6.71
CA SER A 259 -9.70 -16.68 7.85
C SER A 259 -8.43 -15.81 7.94
N PHE A 260 -8.08 -15.35 9.13
CA PHE A 260 -6.88 -14.54 9.35
C PHE A 260 -6.13 -15.02 10.61
N PRO A 261 -4.78 -15.01 10.63
CA PRO A 261 -4.03 -15.52 11.76
C PRO A 261 -3.77 -14.45 12.83
N LEU A 262 -3.57 -14.86 14.09
CA LEU A 262 -3.07 -13.94 15.14
C LEU A 262 -1.68 -13.38 14.82
N LEU A 263 -0.84 -14.19 14.16
CA LEU A 263 0.51 -13.83 13.72
C LEU A 263 0.60 -13.93 12.20
N LEU A 264 0.89 -12.80 11.55
CA LEU A 264 1.04 -12.69 10.11
C LEU A 264 2.52 -12.51 9.74
N ASN A 265 3.03 -13.41 8.90
CA ASN A 265 4.36 -13.28 8.32
C ASN A 265 4.27 -12.65 6.93
N LEU A 266 4.77 -11.43 6.76
CA LEU A 266 4.77 -10.72 5.48
C LEU A 266 5.98 -11.03 4.59
N SER A 267 6.93 -11.83 5.08
CA SER A 267 8.15 -12.18 4.32
C SER A 267 7.88 -12.72 2.92
N PRO A 268 6.91 -13.62 2.68
CA PRO A 268 6.64 -14.15 1.35
C PRO A 268 6.15 -13.11 0.34
N PHE A 269 5.61 -11.99 0.81
CA PHE A 269 4.97 -10.95 -0.02
C PHE A 269 5.86 -9.72 -0.22
N ALA A 270 6.99 -9.67 0.48
CA ALA A 270 7.87 -8.52 0.50
C ALA A 270 9.15 -8.81 -0.29
N GLY A 271 9.40 -8.01 -1.33
CA GLY A 271 10.39 -8.29 -2.38
C GLY A 271 11.80 -8.61 -1.87
N GLY A 272 12.38 -9.64 -2.47
CA GLY A 272 13.73 -10.18 -2.21
C GLY A 272 13.75 -11.67 -2.57
N ALA A 273 14.52 -12.04 -3.60
CA ALA A 273 14.53 -13.36 -4.22
C ALA A 273 14.61 -14.54 -3.24
N SER A 274 13.69 -15.50 -3.36
CA SER A 274 13.90 -16.94 -3.14
C SER A 274 12.67 -17.74 -3.57
N SER A 275 12.63 -18.13 -4.85
CA SER A 275 12.22 -19.46 -5.32
C SER A 275 12.17 -19.45 -6.86
N ILE A 276 13.35 -19.53 -7.49
CA ILE A 276 13.44 -20.26 -8.76
C ILE A 276 13.40 -21.74 -8.36
N GLY A 277 12.33 -22.43 -8.73
CA GLY A 277 12.19 -23.88 -8.54
C GLY A 277 11.06 -24.27 -7.59
N GLN A 278 9.86 -24.46 -8.13
CA GLN A 278 9.23 -25.78 -8.31
C GLN A 278 7.76 -25.52 -8.66
N GLU A 279 7.45 -25.62 -9.94
CA GLU A 279 6.08 -25.58 -10.44
C GLU A 279 5.28 -26.70 -9.77
N SER A 280 4.38 -26.30 -8.87
CA SER A 280 3.18 -27.07 -8.57
C SER A 280 2.11 -26.51 -9.51
N GLY A 281 1.55 -27.38 -10.36
CA GLY A 281 0.74 -27.01 -11.51
C GLY A 281 -0.46 -26.07 -11.21
N PRO A 282 -1.04 -25.47 -12.25
CA PRO A 282 -2.07 -24.47 -12.10
C PRO A 282 -3.36 -25.13 -11.58
N LEU A 283 -3.75 -24.78 -10.35
CA LEU A 283 -5.18 -24.66 -10.07
C LEU A 283 -5.63 -23.46 -10.90
N ALA A 284 -6.28 -23.75 -12.03
CA ALA A 284 -6.92 -22.77 -12.88
C ALA A 284 -8.00 -22.04 -12.07
N MET A 285 -7.60 -20.99 -11.35
CA MET A 285 -8.54 -20.01 -10.85
C MET A 285 -8.90 -19.11 -12.01
N ASN A 286 -10.20 -19.10 -12.34
CA ASN A 286 -10.77 -18.27 -13.39
C ASN A 286 -10.24 -16.84 -13.26
N VAL A 287 -9.54 -16.40 -14.31
CA VAL A 287 -9.16 -15.01 -14.50
C VAL A 287 -10.45 -14.22 -14.71
N GLN A 288 -11.09 -13.79 -13.64
CA GLN A 288 -12.11 -12.75 -13.72
C GLN A 288 -11.38 -11.43 -14.02
N ARG A 289 -11.58 -10.94 -15.25
CA ARG A 289 -11.08 -9.63 -15.71
C ARG A 289 -11.60 -8.44 -14.90
N ASP A 290 -12.55 -8.64 -13.97
CA ASP A 290 -13.18 -7.58 -13.18
C ASP A 290 -12.37 -7.09 -11.96
N GLY A 291 -11.39 -7.86 -11.48
CA GLY A 291 -10.56 -7.43 -10.33
C GLY A 291 -9.68 -6.20 -10.61
N GLN A 292 -9.39 -5.91 -11.88
CA GLN A 292 -8.60 -4.74 -12.28
C GLN A 292 -9.39 -3.43 -12.11
N GLN A 293 -10.72 -3.46 -12.21
CA GLN A 293 -11.55 -2.25 -12.06
C GLN A 293 -11.63 -1.79 -10.60
N ALA A 294 -11.72 -2.70 -9.62
CA ALA A 294 -11.76 -2.32 -8.20
C ALA A 294 -10.45 -1.65 -7.73
N LEU A 295 -9.29 -2.16 -8.17
CA LEU A 295 -7.99 -1.53 -7.94
C LEU A 295 -7.81 -0.23 -8.72
N HIS A 296 -8.41 -0.11 -9.91
CA HIS A 296 -8.41 1.12 -10.70
C HIS A 296 -9.33 2.19 -10.10
N LEU A 297 -10.49 1.82 -9.56
CA LEU A 297 -11.42 2.71 -8.85
C LEU A 297 -10.84 3.15 -7.51
N TYR A 298 -10.20 2.25 -6.76
CA TYR A 298 -9.46 2.64 -5.55
C TYR A 298 -8.27 3.55 -5.88
N ARG A 299 -7.54 3.28 -6.97
CA ARG A 299 -6.54 4.23 -7.51
C ARG A 299 -7.18 5.56 -7.90
N GLN A 300 -8.32 5.59 -8.58
CA GLN A 300 -8.98 6.82 -9.01
C GLN A 300 -9.49 7.65 -7.83
N LEU A 301 -10.03 7.02 -6.79
CA LEU A 301 -10.43 7.68 -5.55
C LEU A 301 -9.22 8.24 -4.78
N ASN A 302 -8.08 7.54 -4.79
CA ASN A 302 -6.82 8.04 -4.20
C ASN A 302 -5.99 8.95 -5.13
N MET A 303 -6.27 9.01 -6.44
CA MET A 303 -5.58 9.85 -7.44
C MET A 303 -6.16 11.27 -7.48
N GLN A 304 -7.31 11.55 -6.84
CA GLN A 304 -7.80 12.91 -6.66
C GLN A 304 -6.99 13.74 -5.67
N MET A 305 -5.99 13.15 -5.00
CA MET A 305 -4.97 13.92 -4.29
C MET A 305 -3.75 14.15 -5.16
N SER A 306 -3.80 15.26 -5.90
CA SER A 306 -2.61 15.93 -6.40
C SER A 306 -1.71 16.31 -5.23
N LEU A 307 -0.78 15.44 -4.85
CA LEU A 307 0.42 15.89 -4.18
C LEU A 307 1.15 16.74 -5.19
N ASN A 308 1.19 18.06 -4.95
CA ASN A 308 2.05 18.97 -5.68
C ASN A 308 3.48 18.41 -5.62
N VAL A 309 3.90 17.77 -6.72
CA VAL A 309 5.29 17.47 -6.98
C VAL A 309 5.99 18.81 -7.03
N ILE A 310 6.79 19.12 -6.01
CA ILE A 310 7.73 20.24 -6.08
C ILE A 310 8.62 19.94 -7.29
N PRO A 311 8.61 20.78 -8.35
CA PRO A 311 9.48 20.57 -9.49
C PRO A 311 10.90 20.79 -8.99
N THR A 312 11.66 19.71 -8.82
CA THR A 312 13.12 19.82 -8.76
C THR A 312 13.56 20.10 -10.18
N GLY A 313 13.85 21.39 -10.43
CA GLY A 313 14.42 21.86 -11.68
C GLY A 313 15.60 20.97 -12.08
N GLY A 314 15.54 20.48 -13.32
CA GLY A 314 16.58 19.65 -13.90
C GLY A 314 17.90 20.40 -13.93
N ASN A 315 18.87 19.91 -13.18
CA ASN A 315 20.27 20.10 -13.49
C ASN A 315 20.84 18.74 -13.89
N SER A 316 21.27 18.69 -15.15
CA SER A 316 21.95 17.58 -15.80
C SER A 316 23.12 17.09 -14.95
N ILE A 317 23.04 15.86 -14.44
CA ILE A 317 24.21 15.17 -13.89
C ILE A 317 24.75 14.26 -14.99
N HIS A 318 25.86 14.72 -15.56
CA HIS A 318 26.76 13.94 -16.41
C HIS A 318 27.15 12.65 -15.65
N VAL A 319 26.69 11.50 -16.14
CA VAL A 319 27.18 10.20 -15.65
C VAL A 319 28.53 9.97 -16.32
N ALA A 320 29.61 10.13 -15.56
CA ALA A 320 30.93 9.69 -15.94
C ALA A 320 30.99 8.16 -15.88
N ASN A 321 31.50 7.56 -16.96
CA ASN A 321 31.81 6.13 -17.07
C ASN A 321 32.66 5.66 -15.89
N VAL A 322 32.25 4.56 -15.26
CA VAL A 322 33.14 3.78 -14.38
C VAL A 322 33.44 2.48 -15.11
N ASP A 323 34.69 2.38 -15.55
CA ASP A 323 35.26 1.23 -16.24
C ASP A 323 35.24 -0.04 -15.38
N VAL A 324 35.00 -1.14 -16.07
CA VAL A 324 35.04 -2.51 -15.56
C VAL A 324 36.49 -2.86 -15.20
N ALA A 325 36.79 -3.00 -13.92
CA ALA A 325 37.99 -3.65 -13.43
C ALA A 325 37.61 -4.89 -12.60
N SER A 326 37.97 -6.04 -13.15
CA SER A 326 37.90 -7.38 -12.57
C SER A 326 38.65 -7.50 -11.25
N SER A 327 37.97 -7.90 -10.16
CA SER A 327 38.63 -8.56 -9.02
C SER A 327 37.66 -9.42 -8.20
N SER A 328 38.01 -10.71 -8.15
CA SER A 328 37.82 -11.72 -7.09
C SER A 328 36.49 -11.82 -6.33
N SER A 329 35.85 -12.96 -6.56
CA SER A 329 34.81 -13.63 -5.77
C SER A 329 35.04 -13.61 -4.25
N SER A 330 34.10 -13.05 -3.51
CA SER A 330 33.85 -13.40 -2.10
C SER A 330 32.36 -13.67 -1.90
N SER A 331 32.04 -14.95 -1.71
CA SER A 331 30.72 -15.48 -1.38
C SER A 331 30.22 -14.92 -0.04
N LEU A 332 29.23 -14.03 -0.08
CA LEU A 332 28.46 -13.65 1.09
C LEU A 332 27.24 -14.58 1.18
N GLN A 333 27.30 -15.55 2.09
CA GLN A 333 26.12 -16.32 2.49
C GLN A 333 25.10 -15.39 3.19
N PRO A 334 23.79 -15.55 2.96
CA PRO A 334 22.78 -14.80 3.69
C PRO A 334 22.63 -15.34 5.12
N SER A 335 22.84 -14.46 6.11
CA SER A 335 22.62 -14.75 7.52
C SER A 335 21.12 -14.89 7.87
N PRO A 336 20.71 -15.73 8.84
CA PRO A 336 19.30 -16.07 9.12
C PRO A 336 18.47 -14.96 9.81
N SER A 337 19.02 -13.76 10.01
CA SER A 337 18.45 -12.73 10.89
C SER A 337 17.42 -11.80 10.22
N SER A 338 17.20 -11.89 8.90
CA SER A 338 16.28 -11.00 8.17
C SER A 338 14.79 -11.33 8.38
N SER A 339 14.45 -12.57 8.74
CA SER A 339 13.06 -13.08 8.74
C SER A 339 12.17 -12.55 9.87
N ARG A 340 12.74 -12.19 11.04
CA ARG A 340 11.96 -11.63 12.17
C ARG A 340 11.44 -10.22 11.91
N SER A 341 12.00 -9.50 10.93
CA SER A 341 11.66 -8.09 10.67
C SER A 341 10.29 -7.86 10.03
N LYS A 342 9.56 -8.93 9.67
CA LYS A 342 8.29 -8.88 8.93
C LYS A 342 7.15 -9.68 9.60
N LEU A 343 7.31 -10.04 10.88
CA LEU A 343 6.25 -10.67 11.68
C LEU A 343 5.38 -9.60 12.32
N CYS A 344 4.07 -9.73 12.21
CA CYS A 344 3.10 -8.80 12.78
C CYS A 344 2.04 -9.56 13.59
N GLY A 345 1.62 -9.01 14.73
CA GLY A 345 0.57 -9.55 15.57
C GLY A 345 -0.74 -8.78 15.43
N LEU A 346 -1.87 -9.49 15.31
CA LEU A 346 -3.21 -8.91 15.14
C LEU A 346 -3.62 -8.08 16.35
N SER A 347 -3.78 -6.76 16.18
CA SER A 347 -4.13 -5.83 17.26
C SER A 347 -5.63 -5.50 17.30
N ALA A 348 -6.31 -5.44 16.15
CA ALA A 348 -7.76 -5.21 16.11
C ALA A 348 -8.40 -5.76 14.82
N VAL A 349 -9.69 -6.07 14.90
CA VAL A 349 -10.56 -6.49 13.80
C VAL A 349 -11.78 -5.57 13.79
N VAL A 350 -12.14 -5.03 12.63
CA VAL A 350 -13.37 -4.27 12.43
C VAL A 350 -14.30 -5.10 11.57
N GLU A 351 -15.49 -5.38 12.08
CA GLU A 351 -16.53 -6.15 11.40
C GLU A 351 -17.67 -5.21 10.98
N HIS A 352 -18.19 -5.41 9.76
CA HIS A 352 -19.34 -4.67 9.25
C HIS A 352 -20.55 -5.61 9.11
N TYR A 353 -21.59 -5.36 9.90
CA TYR A 353 -22.89 -6.02 9.77
C TYR A 353 -23.79 -5.22 8.83
N GLY A 354 -24.63 -5.89 8.03
CA GLY A 354 -25.58 -5.23 7.13
C GLY A 354 -25.25 -5.40 5.65
N LYS A 355 -25.80 -4.51 4.81
CA LYS A 355 -25.76 -4.59 3.34
C LYS A 355 -24.86 -3.48 2.77
N CYS A 356 -24.72 -3.43 1.44
CA CYS A 356 -24.14 -2.24 0.79
C CYS A 356 -24.99 -1.00 1.11
N GLY A 357 -24.32 0.11 1.41
CA GLY A 357 -24.96 1.40 1.69
C GLY A 357 -25.53 1.57 3.10
N GLY A 358 -25.54 0.53 3.95
CA GLY A 358 -25.92 0.69 5.34
C GLY A 358 -25.79 -0.54 6.21
N GLY A 359 -25.48 -0.28 7.48
CA GLY A 359 -25.12 -1.33 8.42
C GLY A 359 -24.64 -0.80 9.78
N HIS A 360 -23.88 -1.64 10.46
CA HIS A 360 -23.30 -1.37 11.77
C HIS A 360 -21.86 -1.86 11.82
N TYR A 361 -20.99 -1.07 12.45
CA TYR A 361 -19.59 -1.45 12.66
C TYR A 361 -19.36 -1.83 14.12
N ALA A 362 -18.67 -2.95 14.34
CA ALA A 362 -18.16 -3.33 15.66
C ALA A 362 -16.67 -3.68 15.57
N VAL A 363 -15.99 -3.66 16.71
CA VAL A 363 -14.55 -3.82 16.79
C VAL A 363 -14.18 -4.87 17.82
N TYR A 364 -13.33 -5.81 17.44
CA TYR A 364 -12.60 -6.66 18.36
C TYR A 364 -11.21 -6.05 18.57
N ARG A 365 -10.84 -5.80 19.82
CA ARG A 365 -9.57 -5.15 20.15
C ARG A 365 -8.79 -5.96 21.17
N ARG A 366 -7.50 -6.16 20.87
CA ARG A 366 -6.56 -6.76 21.79
C ARG A 366 -6.07 -5.74 22.80
N VAL A 367 -6.06 -6.14 24.06
CA VAL A 367 -5.60 -5.32 25.18
C VAL A 367 -4.49 -6.07 25.90
N ALA A 368 -3.36 -5.40 26.16
CA ALA A 368 -2.30 -5.98 26.97
C ALA A 368 -2.84 -6.21 28.39
N SER A 369 -2.68 -7.42 28.93
CA SER A 369 -2.96 -7.63 30.35
C SER A 369 -1.98 -6.78 31.17
N ASN A 370 -2.45 -6.24 32.29
CA ASN A 370 -1.55 -5.65 33.26
C ASN A 370 -0.54 -6.75 33.66
N PRO A 371 0.77 -6.43 33.76
CA PRO A 371 1.74 -7.41 34.23
C PRO A 371 1.31 -7.89 35.61
N ASP A 372 1.11 -9.20 35.74
CA ASP A 372 0.80 -9.81 37.02
C ASP A 372 2.03 -9.67 37.91
N PRO A 373 1.97 -8.99 39.07
CA PRO A 373 3.13 -8.77 39.91
C PRO A 373 3.76 -10.07 40.45
N GLU A 374 3.09 -11.21 40.33
CA GLU A 374 3.57 -12.52 40.82
C GLU A 374 4.19 -13.44 39.75
N ASP A 375 4.16 -13.09 38.45
CA ASP A 375 4.85 -13.85 37.39
C ASP A 375 5.86 -12.97 36.62
N PRO A 376 7.14 -12.92 37.06
CA PRO A 376 8.19 -12.14 36.40
C PRO A 376 8.72 -12.82 35.12
N GLY A 377 8.09 -13.89 34.64
CA GLY A 377 8.43 -14.53 33.37
C GLY A 377 8.28 -13.54 32.20
N GLN A 378 9.35 -13.38 31.40
CA GLN A 378 9.28 -12.61 30.15
C GLN A 378 8.06 -13.07 29.34
N PRO A 379 7.08 -12.19 29.05
CA PRO A 379 5.99 -12.57 28.20
C PRO A 379 6.58 -12.87 26.82
N LEU A 380 6.60 -14.15 26.41
CA LEU A 380 6.68 -14.47 25.00
C LEU A 380 5.55 -13.67 24.34
N ALA A 381 5.90 -12.84 23.34
CA ALA A 381 4.98 -11.91 22.69
C ALA A 381 3.71 -12.64 22.24
N GLY A 382 2.64 -12.60 23.06
CA GLY A 382 1.37 -13.26 22.76
C GLY A 382 0.61 -13.90 23.93
N LEU A 383 1.27 -14.35 25.01
CA LEU A 383 0.64 -15.29 25.97
C LEU A 383 -0.18 -14.68 27.14
N GLY A 384 -0.44 -13.37 27.13
CA GLY A 384 -1.16 -12.70 28.23
C GLY A 384 -1.91 -11.46 27.75
N LYS A 385 -2.75 -11.60 26.72
CA LYS A 385 -3.55 -10.50 26.18
C LYS A 385 -5.01 -10.89 26.14
N ARG A 386 -5.89 -9.98 26.57
CA ARG A 386 -7.35 -10.16 26.56
C ARG A 386 -7.95 -9.52 25.32
N TRP A 387 -9.07 -10.07 24.86
CA TRP A 387 -9.82 -9.55 23.72
C TRP A 387 -11.15 -9.00 24.17
N PHE A 388 -11.52 -7.86 23.60
CA PHE A 388 -12.79 -7.20 23.88
C PHE A 388 -13.54 -6.94 22.58
N TYR A 389 -14.82 -7.30 22.56
CA TYR A 389 -15.78 -6.88 21.55
C TYR A 389 -16.39 -5.53 21.98
N ILE A 390 -16.41 -4.58 21.05
CA ILE A 390 -16.82 -3.20 21.26
C ILE A 390 -17.83 -2.83 20.17
N SER A 391 -19.05 -2.53 20.59
CA SER A 391 -20.14 -2.05 19.75
C SER A 391 -20.70 -0.78 20.39
N ASP A 392 -20.23 0.37 19.91
CA ASP A 392 -20.48 1.69 20.48
C ASP A 392 -20.25 1.74 22.01
N GLY A 393 -21.33 1.89 22.79
CA GLY A 393 -21.26 1.93 24.24
C GLY A 393 -21.21 0.55 24.91
N HIS A 394 -21.36 -0.54 24.17
CA HIS A 394 -21.31 -1.91 24.70
C HIS A 394 -19.91 -2.49 24.54
N VAL A 395 -19.36 -3.02 25.64
CA VAL A 395 -18.04 -3.64 25.68
C VAL A 395 -18.16 -4.95 26.45
N SER A 396 -17.62 -6.04 25.89
CA SER A 396 -17.58 -7.36 26.53
C SER A 396 -16.26 -8.06 26.24
N GLU A 397 -15.76 -8.83 27.20
CA GLU A 397 -14.64 -9.73 26.97
C GLU A 397 -15.08 -10.91 26.08
N VAL A 398 -14.20 -11.35 25.17
CA VAL A 398 -14.48 -12.41 24.20
C VAL A 398 -13.27 -13.32 24.03
N SER A 399 -13.49 -14.54 23.56
CA SER A 399 -12.41 -15.50 23.30
C SER A 399 -11.64 -15.16 22.02
N GLU A 400 -10.43 -15.71 21.87
CA GLU A 400 -9.69 -15.58 20.60
C GLU A 400 -10.43 -16.24 19.44
N ASP A 401 -11.16 -17.33 19.69
CA ASP A 401 -11.94 -18.02 18.67
C ASP A 401 -13.08 -17.15 18.14
N ASP A 402 -13.75 -16.39 19.01
CA ASP A 402 -14.77 -15.41 18.60
C ASP A 402 -14.16 -14.32 17.70
N VAL A 403 -12.98 -13.84 18.05
CA VAL A 403 -12.24 -12.82 17.27
C VAL A 403 -11.87 -13.36 15.91
N LEU A 404 -11.32 -14.58 15.84
CA LEU A 404 -10.88 -15.20 14.61
C LEU A 404 -12.04 -15.62 13.71
N GLY A 405 -13.23 -15.86 14.28
CA GLY A 405 -14.46 -16.17 13.55
C GLY A 405 -15.19 -14.95 12.96
N ALA A 406 -14.77 -13.72 13.27
CA ALA A 406 -15.42 -12.51 12.79
C ALA A 406 -15.33 -12.33 11.26
N GLU A 407 -16.38 -11.78 10.63
CA GLU A 407 -16.35 -11.42 9.20
C GLU A 407 -15.65 -10.08 8.98
N ALA A 408 -14.32 -10.09 9.18
CA ALA A 408 -13.49 -8.90 9.15
C ALA A 408 -13.65 -8.08 7.86
N THR A 409 -13.87 -6.77 8.01
CA THR A 409 -13.80 -5.74 6.96
C THR A 409 -12.44 -5.04 7.01
N LEU A 410 -11.97 -4.65 8.20
CA LEU A 410 -10.61 -4.13 8.41
C LEU A 410 -9.84 -4.99 9.42
N LEU A 411 -8.56 -5.19 9.16
CA LEU A 411 -7.63 -5.81 10.10
C LEU A 411 -6.48 -4.85 10.40
N PHE A 412 -6.11 -4.75 11.68
CA PHE A 412 -4.96 -3.99 12.14
C PHE A 412 -3.92 -4.93 12.75
N TYR A 413 -2.74 -4.99 12.15
CA TYR A 413 -1.60 -5.75 12.64
C TYR A 413 -0.47 -4.81 13.08
N GLU A 414 0.16 -5.11 14.20
CA GLU A 414 1.32 -4.37 14.68
C GLU A 414 2.59 -5.21 14.52
N ARG A 415 3.67 -4.60 14.00
CA ARG A 415 4.95 -5.29 13.84
C ARG A 415 5.59 -5.61 15.21
N LEU A 416 6.06 -6.84 15.38
CA LEU A 416 6.66 -7.36 16.61
C LEU A 416 8.16 -7.07 16.75
#